data_AF-A0AAJ5ZW36-F1
#
_entry.id   AF-A0AAJ5ZW36-F1
#
_cell.length_a   1.000
_cell.length_b   1.000
_cell.length_c   1.000
_cell.angle_alpha   90.00
_cell.angle_beta   90.00
_cell.angle_gamma   90.00
#
_symmetry.space_group_name_H-M   'P 1'
#
loop_
_entity.id
_entity.type
_entity.pdbx_description
1 polymer ?
#
loop_
_entity_poly.entity_id
_entity_poly.type
_entity_poly.pdbx_seq_one_letter_code
_entity_poly.pdbx_strand_id
1 'polypeptide(L)'
;MTIPVADVNAPEVLERQHGIDAYQALQGQLTAVQGVLATKQPDKVLRVGGDCAVSLAPFDYLSGRYGRDLGVVWLDTHPDISTTEESHHLHEMVVSSLLGKGAPGFNAHHPLASDQVILAGLIEEDPAADGPQRFRLPGPTADAKAAARTSERP
;
A
#
# COMPACT_ATOMS: atom_id res chain seq x y z
N MET A 1 -1.00 -14.70 -15.57
CA MET A 1 -2.45 -14.41 -15.75
C MET A 1 -2.62 -12.91 -15.73
N THR A 2 -3.46 -12.37 -16.61
CA THR A 2 -3.77 -10.94 -16.68
C THR A 2 -5.09 -10.69 -15.94
N ILE A 3 -5.15 -9.59 -15.19
CA ILE A 3 -6.38 -9.16 -14.52
C ILE A 3 -7.07 -8.16 -15.45
N PRO A 4 -8.38 -8.33 -15.75
CA PRO A 4 -9.12 -7.36 -16.54
C PRO A 4 -9.11 -6.00 -15.86
N VAL A 5 -8.77 -4.96 -16.61
CA VAL A 5 -8.80 -3.55 -16.22
C VAL A 5 -9.70 -2.84 -17.22
N ALA A 6 -10.40 -1.78 -16.81
CA ALA A 6 -11.22 -1.01 -17.74
C ALA A 6 -10.33 -0.35 -18.80
N ASP A 7 -10.70 -0.48 -20.07
CA ASP A 7 -9.93 0.06 -21.21
C ASP A 7 -10.26 1.53 -21.50
N VAL A 8 -11.21 2.12 -20.76
CA VAL A 8 -11.72 3.48 -20.95
C VAL A 8 -11.86 4.22 -19.62
N ASN A 9 -11.39 5.46 -19.60
CA ASN A 9 -11.57 6.40 -18.49
C ASN A 9 -12.92 7.11 -18.59
N ALA A 10 -14.01 6.33 -18.60
CA ALA A 10 -15.35 6.90 -18.61
C ALA A 10 -15.68 7.51 -17.24
N PRO A 11 -16.36 8.67 -17.15
CA PRO A 11 -16.70 9.31 -15.87
C PRO A 11 -17.42 8.38 -14.90
N GLU A 12 -18.27 7.48 -15.40
CA GLU A 12 -18.99 6.49 -14.60
C GLU A 12 -18.05 5.45 -13.97
N VAL A 13 -16.95 5.12 -14.64
CA VAL A 13 -15.92 4.18 -14.13
C VAL A 13 -15.08 4.85 -13.05
N LEU A 14 -14.85 6.16 -13.18
CA LEU A 14 -14.03 6.94 -12.25
C LEU A 14 -14.83 7.52 -11.07
N GLU A 15 -16.12 7.18 -10.97
CA GLU A 15 -17.00 7.71 -9.93
C GLU A 15 -16.41 7.48 -8.53
N ARG A 16 -16.37 8.56 -7.75
CA ARG A 16 -15.95 8.51 -6.35
C ARG A 16 -17.04 7.94 -5.48
N GLN A 17 -16.72 6.90 -4.72
CA GLN A 17 -17.60 6.35 -3.70
C GLN A 17 -16.79 6.05 -2.44
N HIS A 18 -17.38 6.27 -1.27
CA HIS A 18 -16.72 6.05 0.03
C HIS A 18 -15.35 6.75 0.16
N GLY A 19 -15.19 7.92 -0.48
CA GLY A 19 -13.96 8.70 -0.44
C GLY A 19 -12.87 8.26 -1.42
N ILE A 20 -13.11 7.26 -2.27
CA ILE A 20 -12.11 6.72 -3.22
C ILE A 20 -12.61 6.85 -4.66
N ASP A 21 -11.74 7.33 -5.55
CA ASP A 21 -12.00 7.38 -6.99
C ASP A 21 -12.05 5.99 -7.61
N ALA A 22 -12.94 5.80 -8.58
CA ALA A 22 -13.13 4.53 -9.28
C ALA A 22 -13.42 3.33 -8.35
N TYR A 23 -14.09 3.56 -7.21
CA TYR A 23 -14.26 2.58 -6.13
C TYR A 23 -14.72 1.20 -6.63
N GLN A 24 -15.79 1.17 -7.44
CA GLN A 24 -16.37 -0.09 -7.93
C GLN A 24 -15.41 -0.84 -8.87
N ALA A 25 -14.70 -0.11 -9.73
CA ALA A 25 -13.73 -0.71 -10.64
C ALA A 25 -12.54 -1.30 -9.87
N LEU A 26 -12.03 -0.57 -8.88
CA LEU A 26 -10.93 -1.04 -8.02
C LEU A 26 -11.32 -2.24 -7.16
N GLN A 27 -12.54 -2.26 -6.61
CA GLN A 27 -13.08 -3.42 -5.88
C GLN A 27 -13.19 -4.67 -6.77
N GLY A 28 -13.69 -4.50 -7.99
CA GLY A 28 -13.77 -5.59 -8.97
C GLY A 28 -12.40 -6.17 -9.32
N GLN A 29 -11.40 -5.32 -9.51
CA GLN A 29 -10.01 -5.74 -9.77
C GLN A 29 -9.38 -6.44 -8.56
N LEU A 30 -9.58 -5.90 -7.35
CA LEU A 30 -9.10 -6.51 -6.11
C LEU A 30 -9.67 -7.92 -5.93
N THR A 31 -10.99 -8.06 -6.08
CA THR A 31 -11.71 -9.33 -6.00
C THR A 31 -11.22 -10.33 -7.05
N ALA A 32 -10.98 -9.86 -8.29
CA ALA A 32 -10.43 -10.71 -9.35
C ALA A 32 -9.04 -11.25 -8.98
N VAL A 33 -8.14 -10.41 -8.44
CA VAL A 33 -6.82 -10.85 -7.99
C VAL A 33 -6.94 -11.87 -6.85
N GLN A 34 -7.76 -11.58 -5.84
CA GLN A 34 -8.00 -12.49 -4.71
C GLN A 34 -8.52 -13.86 -5.19
N GLY A 35 -9.44 -13.89 -6.14
CA GLY A 35 -9.95 -15.14 -6.73
C GLY A 35 -8.85 -15.98 -7.43
N VAL A 36 -7.92 -15.31 -8.13
CA VAL A 36 -6.76 -15.98 -8.74
C VAL A 36 -5.83 -16.56 -7.68
N LEU A 37 -5.51 -15.79 -6.64
CA LEU A 37 -4.63 -16.22 -5.55
C LEU A 37 -5.25 -17.39 -4.77
N ALA A 38 -6.57 -17.33 -4.49
CA ALA A 38 -7.31 -18.41 -3.84
C ALA A 38 -7.31 -19.71 -4.66
N THR A 39 -7.39 -19.60 -5.99
CA THR A 39 -7.40 -20.75 -6.91
C THR A 39 -6.01 -21.35 -7.10
N LYS A 40 -4.99 -20.51 -7.27
CA LYS A 40 -3.62 -20.95 -7.61
C LYS A 40 -2.79 -21.30 -6.39
N GLN A 41 -3.12 -20.73 -5.24
CA GLN A 41 -2.43 -20.89 -3.96
C GLN A 41 -0.89 -20.85 -4.05
N PRO A 42 -0.30 -19.82 -4.71
CA PRO A 42 1.14 -19.79 -4.91
C PRO A 42 1.90 -19.47 -3.61
N ASP A 43 3.09 -20.05 -3.43
CA ASP A 43 4.00 -19.64 -2.36
C ASP A 43 4.66 -18.27 -2.63
N LYS A 44 4.77 -17.87 -3.89
CA LYS A 44 5.44 -16.62 -4.29
C LYS A 44 4.62 -15.94 -5.38
N VAL A 45 4.49 -14.63 -5.28
CA VAL A 45 3.74 -13.81 -6.24
C VAL A 45 4.70 -12.81 -6.89
N LEU A 46 4.77 -12.83 -8.22
CA LEU A 46 5.34 -11.74 -9.01
C LEU A 46 4.18 -10.97 -9.64
N ARG A 47 4.10 -9.68 -9.33
CA ARG A 47 3.12 -8.76 -9.91
C ARG A 47 3.84 -7.75 -10.80
N VAL A 48 3.31 -7.54 -12.00
CA VAL A 48 3.80 -6.54 -12.96
C VAL A 48 2.60 -5.72 -13.41
N GLY A 49 2.69 -4.41 -13.33
CA GLY A 49 1.68 -3.48 -13.84
C GLY A 49 1.35 -2.34 -12.86
N GLY A 50 0.42 -1.47 -13.29
CA GLY A 50 -0.36 -0.51 -12.48
C GLY A 50 0.40 0.44 -11.55
N ASP A 51 -0.38 1.17 -10.76
CA ASP A 51 0.08 1.96 -9.62
C ASP A 51 0.32 1.06 -8.38
N CYS A 52 0.71 1.66 -7.24
CA CYS A 52 1.02 0.94 -6.01
C CYS A 52 -0.13 0.05 -5.49
N ALA A 53 -1.39 0.34 -5.81
CA ALA A 53 -2.54 -0.40 -5.31
C ALA A 53 -2.60 -1.85 -5.83
N VAL A 54 -1.89 -2.18 -6.90
CA VAL A 54 -1.78 -3.56 -7.40
C VAL A 54 -1.14 -4.52 -6.38
N SER A 55 -0.47 -3.98 -5.36
CA SER A 55 0.22 -4.73 -4.31
C SER A 55 -0.70 -5.15 -3.14
N LEU A 56 -1.89 -4.56 -3.01
CA LEU A 56 -2.81 -4.82 -1.89
C LEU A 56 -3.15 -6.31 -1.74
N ALA A 57 -3.81 -6.89 -2.75
CA ALA A 57 -4.24 -8.29 -2.68
C ALA A 57 -3.06 -9.29 -2.55
N PRO A 58 -1.94 -9.15 -3.28
CA PRO A 58 -0.78 -10.01 -3.09
C PRO A 58 -0.21 -9.97 -1.67
N PHE A 59 -0.03 -8.79 -1.08
CA PHE A 59 0.52 -8.70 0.27
C PHE A 59 -0.46 -9.17 1.34
N ASP A 60 -1.76 -8.88 1.22
CA ASP A 60 -2.79 -9.43 2.11
C ASP A 60 -2.83 -10.97 2.06
N TYR A 61 -2.77 -11.54 0.85
CA TYR A 61 -2.71 -13.00 0.66
C TYR A 61 -1.47 -13.62 1.30
N LEU A 62 -0.28 -13.04 1.08
CA LEU A 62 0.97 -13.55 1.65
C LEU A 62 1.00 -13.35 3.17
N SER A 63 0.42 -12.26 3.68
CA SER A 63 0.25 -12.02 5.11
C SER A 63 -0.60 -13.11 5.76
N GLY A 64 -1.73 -13.47 5.14
CA GLY A 64 -2.54 -14.61 5.61
C GLY A 64 -1.82 -15.95 5.54
N ARG A 65 -0.91 -16.15 4.58
CA ARG A 65 -0.14 -17.39 4.41
C ARG A 65 1.01 -17.53 5.41
N TYR A 66 1.76 -16.45 5.63
CA TYR A 66 3.02 -16.47 6.38
C TYR A 66 2.92 -15.84 7.76
N GLY A 67 1.85 -15.09 8.05
CA GLY A 67 1.61 -14.45 9.34
C GLY A 67 2.79 -13.59 9.77
N ARG A 68 3.34 -13.88 10.95
CA ARG A 68 4.44 -13.14 11.57
C ARG A 68 5.81 -13.41 10.95
N ASP A 69 5.92 -14.42 10.09
CA ASP A 69 7.17 -14.73 9.37
C ASP A 69 7.32 -13.90 8.09
N LEU A 70 6.32 -13.09 7.73
CA LEU A 70 6.40 -12.15 6.61
C LEU A 70 6.97 -10.80 7.06
N GLY A 71 7.96 -10.30 6.32
CA GLY A 71 8.38 -8.89 6.34
C GLY A 71 8.16 -8.25 4.96
N VAL A 72 7.76 -6.99 4.95
CA VAL A 72 7.54 -6.17 3.77
C VAL A 72 8.58 -5.04 3.74
N VAL A 73 9.34 -4.96 2.66
CA VAL A 73 10.15 -3.80 2.33
C VAL A 73 9.38 -3.00 1.30
N TRP A 74 8.81 -1.87 1.72
CA TRP A 74 8.13 -0.92 0.85
C TRP A 74 9.17 0.03 0.27
N LEU A 75 9.59 -0.23 -0.97
CA LEU A 75 10.58 0.57 -1.67
C LEU A 75 9.87 1.57 -2.59
N ASP A 76 9.66 2.77 -2.10
CA ASP A 76 8.96 3.84 -2.80
C ASP A 76 9.45 5.21 -2.30
N THR A 77 9.29 6.24 -3.12
CA THR A 77 9.54 7.63 -2.70
C THR A 77 8.47 8.15 -1.75
N HIS A 78 7.28 7.55 -1.75
CA HIS A 78 6.16 7.89 -0.90
C HIS A 78 5.83 6.76 0.10
N PRO A 79 5.32 7.08 1.29
CA PRO A 79 5.02 6.07 2.30
C PRO A 79 3.71 5.29 2.04
N ASP A 80 2.83 5.80 1.18
CA ASP A 80 1.50 5.26 0.89
C ASP A 80 0.64 4.95 2.14
N ILE A 81 0.71 5.85 3.12
CA ILE A 81 0.02 5.74 4.42
C ILE A 81 -1.20 6.67 4.55
N SER A 82 -1.64 7.33 3.48
CA SER A 82 -2.74 8.29 3.54
C SER A 82 -4.05 7.64 3.98
N THR A 83 -4.96 8.48 4.47
CA THR A 83 -6.35 8.17 4.80
C THR A 83 -7.31 8.78 3.78
N THR A 84 -8.59 8.40 3.84
CA THR A 84 -9.65 9.01 3.00
C THR A 84 -9.92 10.49 3.32
N GLU A 85 -9.36 11.02 4.41
CA GLU A 85 -9.41 12.45 4.74
C GLU A 85 -8.31 13.24 4.03
N GLU A 86 -7.19 12.60 3.71
CA GLU A 86 -5.99 13.23 3.12
C GLU A 86 -5.92 13.04 1.60
N SER A 87 -6.49 11.96 1.07
CA SER A 87 -6.49 11.65 -0.36
C SER A 87 -7.78 10.95 -0.80
N HIS A 88 -7.98 10.90 -2.11
CA HIS A 88 -9.03 10.11 -2.77
C HIS A 88 -8.46 8.99 -3.67
N HIS A 89 -7.14 8.89 -3.77
CA HIS A 89 -6.46 7.96 -4.66
C HIS A 89 -5.96 6.75 -3.87
N LEU A 90 -6.43 5.55 -4.22
CA LEU A 90 -6.10 4.33 -3.47
C LEU A 90 -4.60 4.03 -3.44
N HIS A 91 -3.86 4.39 -4.48
CA HIS A 91 -2.42 4.16 -4.57
C HIS A 91 -1.60 4.86 -3.47
N GLU A 92 -2.15 5.88 -2.81
CA GLU A 92 -1.53 6.61 -1.70
C GLU A 92 -1.89 6.01 -0.33
N MET A 93 -2.72 4.97 -0.29
CA MET A 93 -3.25 4.36 0.93
C MET A 93 -2.87 2.89 1.10
N VAL A 94 -1.93 2.38 0.29
CA VAL A 94 -1.67 0.94 0.21
C VAL A 94 -1.09 0.39 1.50
N VAL A 95 -0.09 1.07 2.07
CA VAL A 95 0.54 0.66 3.33
C VAL A 95 -0.44 0.85 4.48
N SER A 96 -1.19 1.95 4.54
CA SER A 96 -2.21 2.12 5.59
C SER A 96 -3.30 1.05 5.50
N SER A 97 -3.74 0.66 4.30
CA SER A 97 -4.69 -0.44 4.10
C SER A 97 -4.14 -1.81 4.50
N LEU A 98 -2.85 -2.09 4.23
CA LEU A 98 -2.20 -3.31 4.71
C LEU A 98 -2.04 -3.37 6.24
N LEU A 99 -2.01 -2.21 6.91
CA LEU A 99 -2.02 -2.09 8.37
C LEU A 99 -3.43 -2.06 8.97
N GLY A 100 -4.48 -2.14 8.13
CA GLY A 100 -5.89 -2.08 8.55
C GLY A 100 -6.38 -0.68 8.93
N LYS A 101 -5.71 0.38 8.48
CA LYS A 101 -5.97 1.79 8.83
C LYS A 101 -6.26 2.69 7.63
N GLY A 102 -6.31 2.13 6.42
CA GLY A 102 -6.57 2.86 5.18
C GLY A 102 -8.06 2.98 4.87
N ALA A 103 -8.40 2.99 3.59
CA ALA A 103 -9.79 3.06 3.14
C ALA A 103 -10.58 1.82 3.59
N PRO A 104 -11.71 1.95 4.32
CA PRO A 104 -12.44 0.82 4.90
C PRO A 104 -12.79 -0.32 3.92
N GLY A 105 -13.10 -0.01 2.67
CA GLY A 105 -13.39 -1.01 1.64
C GLY A 105 -12.16 -1.76 1.11
N PHE A 106 -10.95 -1.26 1.37
CA PHE A 106 -9.69 -1.78 0.83
C PHE A 106 -8.71 -2.25 1.92
N ASN A 107 -9.11 -2.21 3.19
CA ASN A 107 -8.30 -2.73 4.29
C ASN A 107 -8.06 -4.23 4.14
N ALA A 108 -6.83 -4.65 4.44
CA ALA A 108 -6.42 -6.04 4.38
C ALA A 108 -7.24 -6.93 5.32
N HIS A 109 -7.54 -8.15 4.89
CA HIS A 109 -8.18 -9.16 5.72
C HIS A 109 -7.21 -9.77 6.74
N HIS A 110 -5.93 -9.79 6.42
CA HIS A 110 -4.82 -10.25 7.25
C HIS A 110 -3.85 -9.07 7.46
N PRO A 111 -4.20 -8.10 8.32
CA PRO A 111 -3.40 -6.89 8.48
C PRO A 111 -2.00 -7.22 9.02
N LEU A 112 -1.00 -6.54 8.46
CA LEU A 112 0.37 -6.55 8.95
C LEU A 112 0.45 -5.77 10.26
N ALA A 113 1.31 -6.18 11.19
CA ALA A 113 1.71 -5.28 12.26
C ALA A 113 2.74 -4.28 11.76
N SER A 114 2.86 -3.14 12.43
CA SER A 114 3.77 -2.06 12.03
C SER A 114 5.24 -2.47 11.96
N ASP A 115 5.66 -3.46 12.77
CA ASP A 115 7.03 -3.97 12.78
C ASP A 115 7.35 -4.92 11.62
N GLN A 116 6.35 -5.31 10.82
CA GLN A 116 6.53 -6.11 9.60
C GLN A 116 6.79 -5.24 8.37
N VAL A 117 6.70 -3.92 8.47
CA VAL A 117 6.85 -3.01 7.34
C VAL A 117 8.07 -2.11 7.53
N ILE A 118 8.97 -2.11 6.55
CA ILE A 118 10.10 -1.19 6.47
C ILE A 118 9.89 -0.31 5.25
N LEU A 119 9.87 1.00 5.46
CA LEU A 119 9.85 1.99 4.38
C LEU A 119 11.29 2.28 3.95
N ALA A 120 11.55 2.26 2.64
CA ALA A 120 12.85 2.54 2.05
C ALA A 120 12.69 3.40 0.80
N GLY A 121 13.59 4.35 0.58
CA GLY A 121 13.55 5.22 -0.61
C GLY A 121 12.75 6.52 -0.46
N LEU A 122 12.17 6.77 0.72
CA LEU A 122 11.40 7.98 0.99
C LEU A 122 12.20 9.25 0.67
N ILE A 123 11.55 10.19 -0.01
CA ILE A 123 12.09 11.53 -0.20
C ILE A 123 11.57 12.37 0.96
N GLU A 124 12.48 12.94 1.75
CA GLU A 124 12.11 14.02 2.67
C GLU A 124 11.81 15.26 1.81
N GLU A 125 10.58 15.77 1.89
CA GLU A 125 10.30 17.11 1.40
C GLU A 125 11.07 18.09 2.28
N ASP A 126 12.23 18.56 1.81
CA ASP A 126 12.89 19.71 2.40
C ASP A 126 12.16 20.98 1.93
N PRO A 127 11.41 21.67 2.81
CA PRO A 127 10.69 22.89 2.42
C PRO A 127 11.62 24.02 1.96
N ALA A 128 12.95 23.86 2.05
CA ALA A 128 13.95 24.84 1.63
C ALA A 128 14.80 24.44 0.38
N ALA A 129 14.64 23.24 -0.19
CA ALA A 129 15.59 22.75 -1.22
C ALA A 129 15.11 22.96 -2.67
N ASP A 130 15.37 24.15 -3.21
CA ASP A 130 15.33 24.42 -4.66
C ASP A 130 16.69 24.03 -5.30
N GLY A 131 16.93 22.72 -5.53
CA GLY A 131 18.15 22.23 -6.18
C GLY A 131 18.17 20.73 -6.51
N PRO A 132 18.95 20.28 -7.51
CA PRO A 132 18.91 18.90 -8.00
C PRO A 132 19.45 17.91 -6.97
N GLN A 133 18.56 17.04 -6.49
CA GLN A 133 18.85 16.04 -5.48
C GLN A 133 19.67 14.89 -6.07
N ARG A 134 20.89 14.68 -5.54
CA ARG A 134 21.72 13.53 -5.85
C ARG A 134 21.41 12.38 -4.89
N PHE A 135 21.00 11.25 -5.45
CA PHE A 135 20.68 10.02 -4.73
C PHE A 135 21.88 9.52 -3.91
N ARG A 136 21.70 9.43 -2.58
CA ARG A 136 22.61 8.74 -1.66
C ARG A 136 21.80 7.69 -0.93
N LEU A 137 22.15 6.41 -1.08
CA LEU A 137 21.54 5.33 -0.31
C LEU A 137 21.77 5.59 1.19
N PRO A 138 20.71 5.65 2.02
CA PRO A 138 20.89 5.69 3.47
C PRO A 138 21.33 4.31 3.97
N GLY A 139 22.29 4.31 4.89
CA GLY A 139 22.63 3.11 5.69
C GLY A 139 21.49 2.75 6.65
N PRO A 140 21.58 1.61 7.35
CA PRO A 140 20.49 1.12 8.20
C PRO A 140 20.18 2.10 9.35
N THR A 141 18.99 2.70 9.23
CA THR A 141 18.15 3.41 10.21
C THR A 141 18.80 4.44 11.13
N ALA A 142 18.41 5.69 10.94
CA ALA A 142 18.05 6.57 12.04
C ALA A 142 16.61 7.03 11.80
N ASP A 143 15.78 6.93 12.82
CA ASP A 143 14.45 7.58 12.91
C ASP A 143 13.21 6.74 12.65
N ALA A 144 13.23 5.55 13.26
CA ALA A 144 12.13 5.08 14.11
C ALA A 144 11.76 6.05 15.28
N LYS A 145 12.09 7.35 15.19
CA LYS A 145 12.15 8.28 16.35
C LYS A 145 10.83 8.93 16.73
N ALA A 146 9.76 8.80 15.95
CA ALA A 146 8.47 9.43 16.30
C ALA A 146 7.46 8.49 16.99
N ALA A 147 7.56 7.17 16.83
CA ALA A 147 6.51 6.24 17.29
C ALA A 147 6.75 5.60 18.68
N ALA A 148 7.90 5.82 19.33
CA ALA A 148 8.23 5.24 20.64
C ALA A 148 8.06 6.20 21.85
N ARG A 149 7.41 7.37 21.67
CA ARG A 149 7.36 8.43 22.70
C ARG A 149 6.03 8.62 23.44
N THR A 150 5.07 7.70 23.38
CA THR A 150 3.81 7.84 24.14
C THR A 150 3.49 6.69 25.10
N SER A 151 4.40 5.74 25.30
CA SER A 151 4.26 4.70 26.32
C SER A 151 5.42 4.77 27.31
N GLU A 152 5.45 5.83 28.14
CA GLU A 152 6.10 5.75 29.46
C GLU A 152 5.83 7.01 30.31
N ARG A 153 5.19 6.74 31.47
CA ARG A 153 5.21 7.43 32.78
C ARG A 153 3.88 8.05 33.22
N PRO A 154 3.60 8.01 34.53
CA PRO A 154 3.66 6.87 35.46
C PRO A 154 2.26 6.43 35.94
#